data_AF-E4XA36-F1
#
_entry.id   AF-E4XA36-F1
#
_cell.length_a   1.000
_cell.length_b   1.000
_cell.length_c   1.000
_cell.angle_alpha   90.00
_cell.angle_beta   90.00
_cell.angle_gamma   90.00
#
_symmetry.space_group_name_H-M   'P 1'
#
loop_
_entity.id
_entity.type
_entity.pdbx_description
1 polymer ?
#
loop_
_entity_poly.entity_id
_entity_poly.type
_entity_poly.pdbx_seq_one_letter_code
_entity_poly.pdbx_strand_id
1 'polypeptide(L)'
;MKLGLSFLFLGNASANYMFHTQGEFECKATCDLNRVCQFWTFDNRETEDGKRRHECHHHHIHASINLIKNQPNFRCGSMSEPLSQRSHECRFQYSTDLPSARYIQTTSKVECDKIGSMCKECDGAQWYRYHDVEVDGEEGKEKIPGHCSIRFKQELL
;
A
#
# COMPACT_ATOMS: atom_id res chain seq x y z
N MET A 1 -21.06 36.71 -3.30
CA MET A 1 -19.86 35.87 -3.44
C MET A 1 -20.18 34.51 -2.82
N LYS A 2 -20.47 33.49 -3.65
CA LYS A 2 -20.74 32.13 -3.17
C LYS A 2 -19.39 31.45 -3.00
N LEU A 3 -18.94 31.24 -1.77
CA LEU A 3 -17.83 30.34 -1.48
C LEU A 3 -18.27 28.94 -1.93
N GLY A 4 -17.74 28.49 -3.07
CA GLY A 4 -17.81 27.10 -3.48
C GLY A 4 -16.96 26.29 -2.51
N LEU A 5 -17.57 25.83 -1.41
CA LEU A 5 -17.12 24.64 -0.71
C LEU A 5 -17.12 23.52 -1.75
N SER A 6 -15.98 23.31 -2.38
CA SER A 6 -15.71 22.07 -3.09
C SER A 6 -15.68 21.03 -1.97
N PHE A 7 -16.78 20.29 -1.84
CA PHE A 7 -16.84 19.09 -1.04
C PHE A 7 -15.60 18.28 -1.40
N LEU A 8 -14.65 18.20 -0.46
CA LEU A 8 -13.76 17.08 -0.33
C LEU A 8 -14.69 15.87 -0.35
N PHE A 9 -14.71 15.17 -1.48
CA PHE A 9 -15.37 13.88 -1.54
C PHE A 9 -14.71 13.06 -0.43
N LEU A 10 -15.44 12.92 0.67
CA LEU A 10 -15.29 11.92 1.71
C LEU A 10 -15.66 10.56 1.09
N GLY A 11 -15.04 10.24 -0.05
CA GLY A 11 -14.89 8.87 -0.46
C GLY A 11 -13.98 8.27 0.59
N ASN A 12 -14.47 7.24 1.27
CA ASN A 12 -13.67 6.28 2.01
C ASN A 12 -12.76 5.51 1.02
N ALA A 13 -12.01 6.23 0.18
CA ALA A 13 -10.89 5.71 -0.59
C ALA A 13 -9.75 5.51 0.40
N SER A 14 -9.95 4.54 1.27
CA SER A 14 -8.89 3.92 2.02
C SER A 14 -7.98 3.28 0.97
N ALA A 15 -6.88 3.95 0.63
CA ALA A 15 -5.91 3.47 -0.34
C ALA A 15 -4.91 2.52 0.33
N ASN A 16 -5.43 1.56 1.09
CA ASN A 16 -4.59 0.63 1.84
C ASN A 16 -4.28 -0.59 0.99
N TYR A 17 -3.07 -0.64 0.47
CA TYR A 17 -2.59 -1.75 -0.33
C TYR A 17 -1.63 -2.61 0.48
N MET A 18 -1.83 -3.94 0.43
CA MET A 18 -0.96 -4.92 1.07
C MET A 18 -0.38 -5.88 0.04
N PHE A 19 0.92 -6.12 0.11
CA PHE A 19 1.65 -7.10 -0.69
C PHE A 19 2.98 -7.45 -0.03
N HIS A 20 3.70 -8.45 -0.54
CA HIS A 20 4.94 -8.91 0.10
C HIS A 20 6.19 -8.29 -0.53
N THR A 21 7.03 -7.63 0.28
CA THR A 21 8.34 -7.08 -0.14
C THR A 21 9.51 -7.85 0.46
N GLN A 22 10.72 -7.67 -0.07
CA GLN A 22 11.90 -8.36 0.48
C GLN A 22 12.24 -7.88 1.91
N GLY A 23 12.11 -6.57 2.15
CA GLY A 23 12.33 -5.95 3.45
C GLY A 23 11.61 -4.61 3.61
N GLU A 24 11.94 -3.92 4.71
CA GLU A 24 11.38 -2.62 5.06
C GLU A 24 11.78 -1.50 4.08
N PHE A 25 12.98 -1.56 3.50
CA PHE A 25 13.47 -0.55 2.56
C PHE A 25 12.72 -0.63 1.24
N GLU A 26 12.48 -1.85 0.75
CA GLU A 26 11.63 -2.08 -0.42
C GLU A 26 10.19 -1.64 -0.14
N CYS A 27 9.67 -1.90 1.05
CA CYS A 27 8.33 -1.45 1.45
C CYS A 27 8.21 0.09 1.43
N LYS A 28 9.22 0.79 1.95
CA LYS A 28 9.26 2.24 1.85
C LYS A 28 9.38 2.71 0.40
N ALA A 29 10.28 2.11 -0.38
CA ALA A 29 10.51 2.51 -1.76
C ALA A 29 9.25 2.34 -2.63
N THR A 30 8.45 1.30 -2.40
CA THR A 30 7.17 1.12 -3.07
C THR A 30 6.11 2.10 -2.60
N CYS A 31 6.12 2.50 -1.32
CA CYS A 31 5.26 3.56 -0.80
C CYS A 31 5.61 4.90 -1.46
N ASP A 32 6.89 5.22 -1.62
CA ASP A 32 7.35 6.45 -2.29
C ASP A 32 6.91 6.51 -3.77
N LEU A 33 6.71 5.35 -4.42
CA LEU A 33 6.17 5.24 -5.78
C LEU A 33 4.63 5.26 -5.83
N ASN A 34 3.96 5.02 -4.70
CA ASN A 34 2.52 5.03 -4.59
C ASN A 34 2.01 6.43 -4.23
N ARG A 35 1.38 7.12 -5.18
CA ARG A 35 0.96 8.54 -5.02
C ARG A 35 -0.02 8.80 -3.88
N VAL A 36 -0.70 7.76 -3.41
CA VAL A 36 -1.67 7.83 -2.32
C VAL A 36 -1.14 7.29 -1.00
N CYS A 37 0.08 6.73 -0.99
CA CYS A 37 0.73 6.30 0.25
C CYS A 37 1.29 7.51 0.99
N GLN A 38 0.94 7.66 2.26
CA GLN A 38 1.53 8.66 3.15
C GLN A 38 2.32 8.01 4.29
N PHE A 39 1.89 6.83 4.71
CA PHE A 39 2.55 6.04 5.74
C PHE A 39 2.70 4.60 5.29
N TRP A 40 3.67 3.89 5.83
CA TRP A 40 3.89 2.49 5.52
C TRP A 40 4.18 1.69 6.79
N THR A 41 3.78 0.43 6.79
CA THR A 41 4.11 -0.56 7.82
C THR A 41 4.64 -1.82 7.15
N PHE A 42 5.79 -2.30 7.59
CA PHE A 42 6.36 -3.60 7.25
C PHE A 42 6.19 -4.57 8.43
N ASP A 43 5.42 -5.65 8.22
CA ASP A 43 5.21 -6.72 9.18
C ASP A 43 6.16 -7.88 8.88
N ASN A 44 7.13 -8.07 9.78
CA ASN A 44 8.11 -9.16 9.70
C ASN A 44 7.95 -10.17 10.84
N ARG A 45 6.72 -10.31 11.38
CA ARG A 45 6.41 -11.36 12.35
C ARG A 45 6.66 -12.74 11.75
N GLU A 46 7.03 -13.65 12.62
CA GLU A 46 7.11 -15.07 12.30
C GLU A 46 5.70 -15.67 12.29
N THR A 47 5.41 -16.49 11.29
CA THR A 47 4.18 -17.27 11.16
C THR A 47 4.33 -18.60 11.91
N GLU A 48 3.23 -19.31 12.12
CA GLU A 48 3.23 -20.59 12.85
C GLU A 48 4.08 -21.67 12.19
N ASP A 49 4.28 -21.59 10.86
CA ASP A 49 5.14 -22.47 10.08
C ASP A 49 6.63 -22.03 10.07
N GLY A 50 7.00 -21.05 10.90
CA GLY A 50 8.38 -20.55 11.03
C GLY A 50 8.83 -19.65 9.88
N LYS A 51 7.94 -19.30 8.95
CA LYS A 51 8.22 -18.32 7.89
C LYS A 51 8.05 -16.89 8.42
N ARG A 52 8.48 -15.91 7.64
CA ARG A 52 8.28 -14.49 7.94
C ARG A 52 7.19 -13.94 7.02
N ARG A 53 6.32 -13.07 7.54
CA ARG A 53 5.19 -12.52 6.77
C ARG A 53 5.63 -11.62 5.61
N HIS A 54 6.67 -10.80 5.80
CA HIS A 54 7.18 -9.87 4.78
C HIS A 54 6.10 -8.94 4.20
N GLU A 55 5.05 -8.63 4.95
CA GLU A 55 3.93 -7.83 4.44
C GLU A 55 4.28 -6.35 4.48
N CYS A 56 4.17 -5.70 3.33
CA CYS A 56 4.22 -4.26 3.20
C CYS A 56 2.82 -3.70 3.07
N HIS A 57 2.52 -2.74 3.93
CA HIS A 57 1.22 -2.09 4.01
C HIS A 57 1.40 -0.61 3.71
N HIS A 58 0.79 -0.16 2.62
CA HIS A 58 0.68 1.26 2.30
C HIS A 58 -0.55 1.82 2.98
N HIS A 59 -0.45 3.01 3.56
CA HIS A 59 -1.54 3.64 4.28
C HIS A 59 -1.78 5.07 3.79
N HIS A 60 -3.06 5.44 3.73
CA HIS A 60 -3.49 6.81 3.48
C HIS A 60 -3.40 7.68 4.75
N ILE A 61 -3.61 9.00 4.60
CA ILE A 61 -3.41 10.00 5.67
C ILE A 61 -4.16 9.70 6.98
N HIS A 62 -5.33 9.07 6.89
CA HIS A 62 -6.17 8.75 8.04
C HIS A 62 -5.56 7.71 8.99
N ALA A 63 -4.58 6.93 8.53
CA ALA A 63 -3.93 5.92 9.37
C ALA A 63 -3.07 6.54 10.48
N SER A 64 -2.60 7.78 10.32
CA SER A 64 -1.81 8.51 11.33
C SER A 64 -2.47 8.58 12.72
N ILE A 65 -3.79 8.51 12.76
CA ILE A 65 -4.58 8.61 14.00
C ILE A 65 -4.36 7.37 14.88
N ASN A 66 -3.99 6.23 14.29
CA ASN A 66 -3.85 4.96 15.00
C ASN A 66 -2.42 4.40 14.95
N LEU A 67 -1.43 5.22 15.29
CA LEU A 67 -0.04 4.79 15.41
C LEU A 67 0.21 4.03 16.72
N ILE A 68 0.67 2.78 16.62
CA ILE A 68 1.07 1.95 17.75
C ILE A 68 2.59 1.85 17.78
N LYS A 69 3.21 2.28 18.89
CA LYS A 69 4.66 2.31 19.09
C LYS A 69 5.16 1.04 19.80
N ASN A 70 6.49 0.87 19.83
CA ASN A 70 7.20 -0.22 20.52
C ASN A 70 6.75 -1.61 20.02
N GLN A 71 6.69 -1.76 18.70
CA GLN A 71 6.29 -2.99 18.03
C GLN A 71 7.52 -3.62 17.36
N PRO A 72 8.30 -4.49 18.04
CA PRO A 72 9.64 -4.89 17.60
C PRO A 72 9.67 -5.69 16.29
N ASN A 73 8.57 -6.37 15.96
CA ASN A 73 8.41 -7.12 14.72
C ASN A 73 7.85 -6.29 13.55
N PHE A 74 7.59 -5.00 13.79
CA PHE A 74 7.05 -4.09 12.80
C PHE A 74 7.99 -2.92 12.60
N ARG A 75 8.04 -2.45 11.35
CA ARG A 75 8.88 -1.32 10.94
C ARG A 75 7.97 -0.36 10.19
N CYS A 76 7.87 0.88 10.65
CA CYS A 76 6.96 1.84 10.04
C CYS A 76 7.61 3.21 9.87
N GLY A 77 7.01 4.04 9.01
CA GLY A 77 7.49 5.38 8.73
C GLY A 77 6.52 6.16 7.85
N SER A 78 6.92 7.36 7.46
CA SER A 78 6.16 8.19 6.51
C SER A 78 6.90 8.38 5.19
N MET A 79 6.17 8.78 4.16
CA MET A 79 6.75 9.15 2.86
C MET A 79 7.67 10.38 2.93
N SER A 80 7.56 11.21 3.98
CA SER A 80 8.37 12.42 4.15
C SER A 80 9.79 12.12 4.63
N GLU A 81 10.02 10.91 5.15
CA GLU A 81 11.33 10.49 5.61
C GLU A 81 12.18 10.04 4.40
N PRO A 82 13.49 10.36 4.34
CA PRO A 82 14.36 9.83 3.30
C PRO A 82 14.56 8.32 3.47
N LEU A 83 14.77 7.60 2.37
CA LEU A 83 15.05 6.16 2.39
C LEU A 83 16.27 5.77 3.24
N SER A 84 17.23 6.68 3.42
CA SER A 84 18.42 6.48 4.24
C SER A 84 18.18 6.59 5.75
N GLN A 85 17.01 7.09 6.17
CA GLN A 85 16.67 7.19 7.59
C GLN A 85 16.24 5.82 8.12
N ARG A 86 16.66 5.50 9.35
CA ARG A 86 16.24 4.28 10.02
C ARG A 86 14.74 4.29 10.28
N SER A 87 14.08 3.17 9.98
CA SER A 87 12.66 2.94 10.30
C SER A 87 12.41 2.87 11.81
N HIS A 88 11.14 2.97 12.20
CA HIS A 88 10.71 2.99 13.60
C HIS A 88 10.03 1.68 13.99
N GLU A 89 10.17 1.26 15.25
CA GLU A 89 9.48 0.08 15.80
C GLU A 89 8.02 0.41 16.10
N CYS A 90 7.18 0.35 15.07
CA CYS A 90 5.80 0.77 15.13
C CYS A 90 4.96 0.11 14.04
N ARG A 91 3.64 0.28 14.14
CA ARG A 91 2.69 -0.03 13.08
C ARG A 91 1.55 0.98 13.07
N PHE A 92 1.02 1.28 11.90
CA PHE A 92 -0.26 1.97 11.78
C PHE A 92 -1.40 0.94 11.80
N GLN A 93 -2.42 1.16 12.62
CA GLN A 93 -3.55 0.24 12.76
C GLN A 93 -4.59 0.47 11.65
N TYR A 94 -5.06 -0.62 11.04
CA TYR A 94 -6.20 -0.60 10.12
C TYR A 94 -7.49 -0.28 10.86
N SER A 95 -8.38 0.51 10.25
CA SER A 95 -9.76 0.63 10.73
C SER A 95 -10.59 -0.61 10.38
N THR A 96 -10.22 -1.33 9.33
CA THR A 96 -10.84 -2.58 8.86
C THR A 96 -9.76 -3.43 8.21
N ASP A 97 -9.61 -4.70 8.60
CA ASP A 97 -8.67 -5.67 8.01
C ASP A 97 -9.02 -6.08 6.56
N LEU A 98 -9.90 -5.31 5.90
CA LEU A 98 -10.28 -5.53 4.52
C LEU A 98 -9.34 -4.71 3.61
N PRO A 99 -8.71 -5.34 2.60
CA PRO A 99 -7.89 -4.65 1.62
C PRO A 99 -8.76 -3.67 0.84
N SER A 100 -8.74 -2.42 1.27
CA SER A 100 -9.40 -1.33 0.57
C SER A 100 -8.54 -0.94 -0.65
N ALA A 101 -9.08 -1.08 -1.85
CA ALA A 101 -8.43 -0.83 -3.14
C ALA A 101 -7.16 -1.67 -3.41
N ARG A 102 -7.26 -2.68 -4.29
CA ARG A 102 -6.15 -3.55 -4.72
C ARG A 102 -5.23 -2.92 -5.79
N TYR A 103 -4.97 -1.62 -5.74
CA TYR A 103 -4.12 -0.98 -6.74
C TYR A 103 -3.12 0.00 -6.12
N ILE A 104 -1.95 0.10 -6.73
CA ILE A 104 -0.93 1.08 -6.38
C ILE A 104 -0.97 2.20 -7.41
N GLN A 105 -1.29 3.43 -7.00
CA GLN A 105 -1.44 4.53 -7.94
C GLN A 105 -0.05 5.05 -8.37
N THR A 106 0.25 4.94 -9.67
CA THR A 106 1.57 5.25 -10.26
C THR A 106 1.41 6.11 -11.51
N THR A 107 2.40 6.95 -11.79
CA THR A 107 2.38 7.83 -12.97
C THR A 107 2.76 7.12 -14.27
N SER A 108 3.50 6.00 -14.18
CA SER A 108 4.08 5.38 -15.37
C SER A 108 4.29 3.87 -15.24
N LYS A 109 4.42 3.21 -16.40
CA LYS A 109 4.83 1.81 -16.48
C LYS A 109 6.17 1.55 -15.78
N VAL A 110 7.12 2.47 -15.87
CA VAL A 110 8.44 2.33 -15.26
C VAL A 110 8.35 2.22 -13.74
N GLU A 111 7.48 2.99 -13.09
CA GLU A 111 7.25 2.90 -11.65
C GLU A 111 6.58 1.57 -11.29
N CYS A 112 5.62 1.11 -12.10
CA CYS A 112 4.97 -0.18 -11.89
C CYS A 112 5.94 -1.36 -12.05
N ASP A 113 6.82 -1.33 -13.05
CA ASP A 113 7.85 -2.35 -13.24
C ASP A 113 8.80 -2.40 -12.02
N LYS A 114 9.18 -1.24 -11.46
CA LYS A 114 9.97 -1.16 -10.23
C LYS A 114 9.26 -1.78 -9.03
N ILE A 115 7.99 -1.46 -8.82
CA ILE A 115 7.16 -2.07 -7.77
C ILE A 115 7.12 -3.59 -7.95
N GLY A 116 6.87 -4.07 -9.16
CA GLY A 116 6.86 -5.50 -9.48
C GLY A 116 8.18 -6.19 -9.12
N SER A 117 9.32 -5.55 -9.39
CA SER A 117 10.64 -6.09 -9.05
C SER A 117 10.93 -6.15 -7.54
N MET A 118 10.27 -5.31 -6.75
CA MET A 118 10.40 -5.28 -5.28
C MET A 118 9.41 -6.21 -4.57
N CYS A 119 8.40 -6.73 -5.28
CA CYS A 119 7.50 -7.72 -4.72
C CYS A 119 8.14 -9.11 -4.70
N LYS A 120 8.22 -9.70 -3.50
CA LYS A 120 8.81 -11.03 -3.24
C LYS A 120 7.98 -12.16 -3.86
N GLU A 121 6.66 -12.06 -3.76
CA GLU A 121 5.72 -13.13 -4.08
C GLU A 121 4.88 -12.85 -5.31
N CYS A 122 5.42 -12.06 -6.23
CA CYS A 122 4.72 -11.66 -7.43
C CYS A 122 5.34 -12.26 -8.69
N ASP A 123 4.50 -12.58 -9.66
CA ASP A 123 4.91 -13.11 -10.97
C ASP A 123 4.92 -12.04 -12.07
N GLY A 124 4.40 -10.86 -11.76
CA GLY A 124 4.35 -9.75 -12.68
C GLY A 124 3.64 -8.54 -12.12
N ALA A 125 3.83 -7.42 -12.80
CA ALA A 125 3.12 -6.18 -12.58
C ALA A 125 2.65 -5.64 -13.93
N GLN A 126 1.46 -5.06 -13.96
CA GLN A 126 0.88 -4.48 -15.16
C GLN A 126 0.40 -3.07 -14.88
N TRP A 127 0.86 -2.13 -15.71
CA TRP A 127 0.44 -0.74 -15.62
C TRP A 127 -0.74 -0.46 -16.53
N TYR A 128 -1.73 0.22 -15.97
CA TYR A 128 -2.91 0.66 -16.69
C TYR A 128 -3.00 2.18 -16.67
N ARG A 129 -3.15 2.78 -17.85
CA ARG A 129 -3.40 4.22 -17.98
C ARG A 129 -4.77 4.59 -17.42
N TYR A 130 -5.79 3.80 -17.76
CA TYR A 130 -7.16 3.87 -17.28
C TYR A 130 -7.73 2.46 -17.30
N HIS A 131 -8.23 1.98 -16.15
CA HIS A 131 -8.83 0.66 -16.05
C HIS A 131 -9.91 0.65 -14.96
N ASP A 132 -10.97 -0.11 -15.22
CA ASP A 132 -12.12 -0.26 -14.34
C ASP A 132 -11.76 -1.27 -13.24
N VAL A 133 -11.76 -0.85 -11.98
CA VAL A 133 -11.45 -1.70 -10.82
C VAL A 133 -12.72 -1.94 -10.03
N GLU A 134 -13.00 -3.20 -9.69
CA GLU A 134 -14.11 -3.56 -8.80
C GLU A 134 -13.82 -3.04 -7.39
N VAL A 135 -14.83 -2.40 -6.79
CA VAL A 135 -14.75 -1.89 -5.42
C VAL A 135 -15.33 -2.95 -4.50
N ASP A 136 -14.52 -3.50 -3.60
CA ASP A 136 -14.96 -4.53 -2.65
C ASP A 136 -16.13 -3.99 -1.79
N GLY A 137 -17.30 -4.61 -1.92
CA GLY A 137 -18.50 -4.29 -1.13
C GLY A 137 -19.52 -3.36 -1.81
N GLU A 138 -19.28 -2.89 -3.04
CA GLU A 138 -20.23 -2.08 -3.82
C GLU A 138 -20.55 -2.73 -5.18
N GLU A 139 -21.80 -2.61 -5.65
CA GLU A 139 -22.14 -2.92 -7.05
C GLU A 139 -21.60 -1.80 -7.96
N GLY A 140 -20.34 -1.90 -8.36
CA GLY A 140 -19.75 -0.88 -9.24
C GLY A 140 -18.30 -1.15 -9.61
N LYS A 141 -17.88 -0.55 -10.73
CA LYS A 141 -16.47 -0.43 -11.11
C LYS A 141 -16.05 1.03 -11.05
N GLU A 142 -14.96 1.31 -10.35
CA GLU A 142 -14.36 2.64 -10.31
C GLU A 142 -13.31 2.78 -11.42
N LYS A 143 -13.34 3.89 -12.14
CA LYS A 143 -12.32 4.22 -13.14
C LYS A 143 -11.09 4.81 -12.46
N ILE A 144 -10.04 4.01 -12.33
CA ILE A 144 -8.81 4.43 -11.68
C ILE A 144 -7.79 4.91 -12.72
N PRO A 145 -7.37 6.19 -12.69
CA PRO A 145 -6.33 6.70 -13.58
C PRO A 145 -4.94 6.29 -13.07
N GLY A 146 -4.11 5.76 -13.98
CA GLY A 146 -2.69 5.50 -13.74
C GLY A 146 -2.43 4.62 -12.52
N HIS A 147 -2.52 3.30 -12.67
CA HIS A 147 -2.25 2.39 -11.57
C HIS A 147 -1.47 1.16 -11.99
N CYS A 148 -0.75 0.62 -11.01
CA CYS A 148 -0.06 -0.63 -11.08
C CYS A 148 -0.92 -1.72 -10.43
N SER A 149 -1.20 -2.76 -11.18
CA SER A 149 -1.78 -3.99 -10.68
C SER A 149 -0.67 -5.01 -10.54
N ILE A 150 -0.48 -5.51 -9.32
CA ILE A 150 0.48 -6.58 -9.06
C ILE A 150 -0.25 -7.92 -9.13
N ARG A 151 0.39 -8.91 -9.77
CA ARG A 151 -0.08 -10.30 -9.78
C ARG A 151 0.77 -11.12 -8.83
N PHE A 152 0.12 -11.69 -7.82
CA PHE A 152 0.74 -12.65 -6.91
C PHE A 152 0.99 -13.96 -7.64
N LYS A 153 2.11 -14.62 -7.33
CA LYS A 153 2.31 -16.02 -7.67
C LYS A 153 1.12 -16.76 -7.06
N GLN A 154 0.32 -17.43 -7.88
CA GLN A 154 -0.63 -18.39 -7.33
C GLN A 154 0.20 -19.42 -6.58
N GLU A 155 0.18 -19.37 -5.25
CA GLU A 155 0.40 -20.58 -4.48
C GLU A 155 -0.70 -21.53 -4.97
N LEU A 156 -0.28 -22.61 -5.63
CA LEU A 156 -1.16 -23.75 -5.87
C LEU A 156 -1.74 -24.11 -4.49
N LEU A 157 -3.01 -23.74 -4.28
CA LEU A 157 -3.81 -24.17 -3.13
C LEU A 157 -3.74 -25.69 -2.98
#